data_AF-A0A967AIS1-F1
#
_entry.id   AF-A0A967AIS1-F1
#
_cell.length_a   1.000
_cell.length_b   1.000
_cell.length_c   1.000
_cell.angle_alpha   90.00
_cell.angle_beta   90.00
_cell.angle_gamma   90.00
#
_symmetry.space_group_name_H-M   'P 1'
#
loop_
_entity.id
_entity.type
_entity.pdbx_description
1 polymer ?
#
loop_
_entity_poly.entity_id
_entity_poly.type
_entity_poly.pdbx_seq_one_letter_code
_entity_poly.pdbx_strand_id
1 'polypeptide(L)'
;MNEVIRHSGEMVWETLREFPGKGEMVTLRDEGKGKARAIIVRLPAGGQIVPHSHVGTVQHYVLEGECETEGKTLGKGTYRFLPQHADVSAIFTKEGVSILMIYDAVSG
;
A
#
# COMPACT_ATOMS: atom_id res chain seq x y z
N MET A 1 -10.17 -20.05 1.11
CA MET A 1 -10.98 -18.91 0.64
C MET A 1 -11.55 -19.29 -0.72
N ASN A 2 -12.75 -18.82 -1.07
CA ASN A 2 -13.29 -18.96 -2.43
C ASN A 2 -12.79 -17.81 -3.32
N GLU A 3 -13.06 -17.87 -4.61
CA GLU A 3 -12.78 -16.77 -5.55
C GLU A 3 -13.43 -15.46 -5.07
N VAL A 4 -12.71 -14.35 -5.24
CA VAL A 4 -13.17 -13.00 -4.93
C VAL A 4 -12.92 -12.10 -6.13
N ILE A 5 -14.00 -11.49 -6.65
CA ILE A 5 -13.94 -10.47 -7.70
C ILE A 5 -14.47 -9.15 -7.10
N ARG A 6 -13.70 -8.07 -7.26
CA ARG A 6 -14.03 -6.74 -6.73
C ARG A 6 -13.69 -5.68 -7.77
N HIS A 7 -14.58 -4.70 -7.94
CA HIS A 7 -14.34 -3.52 -8.77
C HIS A 7 -14.08 -2.33 -7.86
N SER A 8 -12.83 -1.96 -7.64
CA SER A 8 -12.45 -0.89 -6.70
C SER A 8 -13.05 0.48 -7.02
N GLY A 9 -13.45 0.72 -8.27
CA GLY A 9 -14.17 1.93 -8.68
C GLY A 9 -15.61 2.02 -8.18
N GLU A 10 -16.20 0.92 -7.75
CA GLU A 10 -17.57 0.83 -7.22
C GLU A 10 -17.60 0.68 -5.69
N MET A 11 -16.43 0.64 -5.06
CA MET A 11 -16.29 0.41 -3.63
C MET A 11 -16.19 1.74 -2.86
N VAL A 12 -16.63 1.71 -1.61
CA VAL A 12 -16.43 2.82 -0.67
C VAL A 12 -14.97 2.86 -0.26
N TRP A 13 -14.33 4.01 -0.44
CA TRP A 13 -12.99 4.28 0.05
C TRP A 13 -13.06 4.77 1.49
N GLU A 14 -12.24 4.18 2.35
CA GLU A 14 -12.17 4.47 3.77
C GLU A 14 -10.95 5.35 4.06
N THR A 15 -11.00 6.13 5.14
CA THR A 15 -9.80 6.82 5.62
C THR A 15 -8.72 5.81 5.97
N LEU A 16 -7.51 6.01 5.43
CA LEU A 16 -6.34 5.20 5.75
C LEU A 16 -6.01 5.26 7.24
N ARG A 17 -5.88 4.10 7.89
CA ARG A 17 -5.54 3.97 9.33
C ARG A 17 -4.44 2.94 9.62
N GLU A 18 -4.04 2.18 8.61
CA GLU A 18 -3.14 1.03 8.67
C GLU A 18 -1.70 1.42 8.95
N PHE A 19 -1.30 2.60 8.50
CA PHE A 19 0.06 3.11 8.61
C PHE A 19 0.04 4.63 8.68
N PRO A 20 1.13 5.25 9.19
CA PRO A 20 1.10 6.65 9.56
C PRO A 20 1.23 7.56 8.33
N GLY A 21 0.08 8.02 7.84
CA GLY A 21 -0.07 8.94 6.72
C GLY A 21 -1.52 9.41 6.59
N LYS A 22 -1.76 10.40 5.73
CA LYS A 22 -3.11 10.83 5.37
C LYS A 22 -3.43 10.36 3.96
N GLY A 23 -4.54 9.66 3.81
CA GLY A 23 -4.99 9.13 2.54
C GLY A 23 -6.28 8.37 2.70
N GLU A 24 -6.63 7.66 1.65
CA GLU A 24 -7.77 6.76 1.61
C GLU A 24 -7.32 5.38 1.13
N MET A 25 -8.09 4.36 1.47
CA MET A 25 -7.81 3.00 1.04
C MET A 25 -9.09 2.21 0.75
N VAL A 26 -8.93 1.13 0.02
CA VAL A 26 -9.96 0.11 -0.17
C VAL A 26 -9.35 -1.26 -0.01
N THR A 27 -10.05 -2.15 0.69
CA THR A 27 -9.60 -3.53 0.92
C THR A 27 -10.17 -4.46 -0.16
N LEU A 28 -9.28 -5.05 -0.97
CA LEU A 28 -9.65 -5.99 -2.03
C LEU A 28 -9.79 -7.43 -1.51
N ARG A 29 -8.91 -7.81 -0.59
CA ARG A 29 -8.88 -9.12 0.06
C ARG A 29 -8.40 -8.97 1.50
N ASP A 30 -9.08 -9.63 2.43
CA ASP A 30 -8.67 -9.74 3.83
C ASP A 30 -9.00 -11.15 4.35
N GLU A 31 -7.98 -11.87 4.81
CA GLU A 31 -8.12 -13.21 5.37
C GLU A 31 -8.08 -13.21 6.92
N GLY A 32 -7.89 -12.03 7.53
CA GLY A 32 -7.77 -11.84 8.98
C GLY A 32 -6.34 -11.60 9.44
N LYS A 33 -6.19 -11.36 10.76
CA LYS A 33 -4.93 -10.95 11.39
C LYS A 33 -3.79 -11.95 11.12
N GLY A 34 -2.66 -11.45 10.62
CA GLY A 34 -1.46 -12.23 10.31
C GLY A 34 -1.55 -13.05 9.02
N LYS A 35 -2.68 -13.01 8.32
CA LYS A 35 -2.88 -13.69 7.04
C LYS A 35 -2.76 -12.71 5.88
N ALA A 36 -2.82 -13.24 4.68
CA ALA A 36 -2.61 -12.47 3.47
C ALA A 36 -3.73 -11.43 3.25
N ARG A 37 -3.34 -10.24 2.78
CA ARG A 37 -4.25 -9.09 2.56
C ARG A 37 -3.90 -8.41 1.24
N ALA A 38 -4.85 -7.77 0.58
CA ALA A 38 -4.59 -6.89 -0.54
C ALA A 38 -5.44 -5.62 -0.40
N ILE A 39 -4.81 -4.46 -0.55
CA ILE A 39 -5.45 -3.14 -0.47
C ILE A 39 -4.96 -2.25 -1.60
N ILE A 40 -5.76 -1.26 -1.97
CA ILE A 40 -5.28 -0.10 -2.74
C ILE A 40 -5.27 1.09 -1.80
N VAL A 41 -4.20 1.88 -1.85
CA VAL A 41 -4.04 3.11 -1.08
C VAL A 41 -3.89 4.27 -2.05
N ARG A 42 -4.54 5.39 -1.74
CA ARG A 42 -4.36 6.67 -2.41
C ARG A 42 -3.84 7.69 -1.43
N LEU A 43 -2.72 8.30 -1.78
CA LEU A 43 -2.22 9.49 -1.12
C LEU A 43 -2.57 10.70 -2.00
N PRO A 44 -3.15 11.77 -1.41
CA PRO A 44 -3.40 13.00 -2.16
C PRO A 44 -2.08 13.72 -2.47
N ALA A 45 -2.16 14.78 -3.27
CA ALA A 45 -1.04 15.71 -3.48
C ALA A 45 -0.47 16.21 -2.14
N GLY A 46 0.86 16.23 -2.03
CA GLY A 46 1.57 16.51 -0.78
C GLY A 46 1.49 15.40 0.28
N GLY A 47 0.93 14.24 -0.06
CA GLY A 47 0.77 13.10 0.83
C GLY A 47 2.11 12.54 1.32
N GLN A 48 2.14 12.13 2.58
CA GLN A 48 3.32 11.60 3.24
C GLN A 48 2.99 10.35 4.05
N ILE A 49 3.93 9.41 4.04
CA ILE A 49 3.97 8.29 4.99
C ILE A 49 5.29 8.39 5.75
N VAL A 50 5.21 8.44 7.07
CA VAL A 50 6.42 8.49 7.91
C VAL A 50 7.03 7.09 8.05
N PRO A 51 8.33 7.00 8.37
CA PRO A 51 8.99 5.72 8.51
C PRO A 51 8.30 4.80 9.52
N HIS A 52 8.14 3.53 9.16
CA HIS A 52 7.54 2.50 10.01
C HIS A 52 8.01 1.12 9.56
N SER A 53 7.98 0.13 10.45
CA SER A 53 8.42 -1.23 10.13
C SER A 53 7.25 -2.09 9.66
N HIS A 54 7.48 -2.96 8.68
CA HIS A 54 6.49 -3.96 8.28
C HIS A 54 6.54 -5.22 9.15
N VAL A 55 5.37 -5.68 9.61
CA VAL A 55 5.22 -6.92 10.39
C VAL A 55 5.28 -8.17 9.49
N GLY A 56 5.02 -8.02 8.18
CA GLY A 56 5.03 -9.08 7.17
C GLY A 56 5.63 -8.57 5.85
N THR A 57 5.84 -9.46 4.89
CA THR A 57 6.26 -9.08 3.53
C THR A 57 5.16 -8.28 2.83
N VAL A 58 5.56 -7.21 2.14
CA VAL A 58 4.66 -6.33 1.37
C VAL A 58 5.18 -6.19 -0.06
N GLN A 59 4.28 -6.37 -1.02
CA GLN A 59 4.53 -6.09 -2.43
C GLN A 59 3.79 -4.82 -2.81
N HIS A 60 4.49 -3.90 -3.47
CA HIS A 60 4.02 -2.56 -3.79
C HIS A 60 4.03 -2.35 -5.30
N TYR A 61 2.90 -1.98 -5.89
CA TYR A 61 2.78 -1.69 -7.32
C TYR A 61 2.06 -0.37 -7.56
N VAL A 62 2.74 0.57 -8.24
CA VAL A 62 2.16 1.91 -8.51
C VAL A 62 1.18 1.82 -9.68
N LEU A 63 -0.08 2.12 -9.40
CA LEU A 63 -1.16 2.12 -10.38
C LEU A 63 -1.22 3.45 -11.16
N GLU A 64 -1.09 4.57 -10.45
CA GLU A 64 -1.19 5.94 -10.97
C GLU A 64 -0.34 6.91 -10.14
N GLY A 65 0.08 8.01 -10.75
CA GLY A 65 0.94 9.01 -10.10
C GLY A 65 2.34 8.49 -9.83
N GLU A 66 2.99 9.10 -8.84
CA GLU A 66 4.34 8.75 -8.42
C GLU A 66 4.62 9.13 -6.96
N CYS A 67 5.61 8.47 -6.35
CA CYS A 67 6.11 8.84 -5.04
C CYS A 67 7.64 8.76 -4.97
N GLU A 68 8.22 9.52 -4.06
CA GLU A 68 9.63 9.51 -3.72
C GLU A 68 9.85 8.71 -2.44
N THR A 69 10.85 7.82 -2.47
CA THR A 69 11.30 7.04 -1.32
C THR A 69 12.76 6.65 -1.54
N GLU A 70 13.60 6.71 -0.50
CA GLU A 70 15.02 6.29 -0.57
C GLU A 70 15.81 6.99 -1.70
N GLY A 71 15.48 8.26 -1.99
CA GLY A 71 16.10 9.01 -3.08
C GLY A 71 15.71 8.53 -4.48
N LYS A 72 14.69 7.69 -4.61
CA LYS A 72 14.17 7.17 -5.88
C LYS A 72 12.74 7.64 -6.10
N THR A 73 12.42 7.97 -7.34
CA THR A 73 11.04 8.19 -7.79
C THR A 73 10.46 6.88 -8.30
N LEU A 74 9.35 6.44 -7.73
CA LEU A 74 8.58 5.27 -8.12
C LEU A 74 7.31 5.75 -8.84
N GLY A 75 7.33 5.75 -10.17
CA GLY A 75 6.18 6.11 -11.00
C GLY A 75 5.29 4.92 -11.35
N LYS A 76 4.19 5.19 -12.05
CA LYS A 76 3.26 4.18 -12.59
C LYS A 76 3.98 2.98 -13.21
N GLY A 77 3.56 1.78 -12.83
CA GLY A 77 4.12 0.51 -13.29
C GLY A 77 5.32 0.03 -12.47
N THR A 78 5.81 0.82 -11.52
CA THR A 78 6.92 0.41 -10.64
C THR A 78 6.44 -0.64 -9.64
N TYR A 79 7.13 -1.79 -9.65
CA TYR A 79 7.01 -2.83 -8.63
C TYR A 79 8.14 -2.71 -7.61
N ARG A 80 7.83 -2.84 -6.32
CA ARG A 80 8.79 -2.89 -5.22
C ARG A 80 8.41 -4.03 -4.29
N PHE A 81 9.39 -4.85 -3.94
CA PHE A 81 9.26 -5.90 -2.93
C PHE A 81 9.87 -5.42 -1.62
N LEU A 82 9.11 -5.52 -0.53
CA LEU A 82 9.50 -5.13 0.83
C LEU A 82 9.47 -6.39 1.70
N PRO A 83 10.63 -6.97 2.06
CA PRO A 83 10.65 -8.18 2.87
C PRO A 83 10.15 -7.92 4.29
N GLN A 84 9.69 -8.98 4.96
CA GLN A 84 9.34 -8.94 6.37
C GLN A 84 10.48 -8.33 7.21
N HIS A 85 10.13 -7.50 8.20
CA HIS A 85 11.05 -6.74 9.05
C HIS A 85 11.90 -5.69 8.33
N ALA A 86 11.62 -5.39 7.05
CA ALA A 86 12.16 -4.19 6.44
C ALA A 86 11.53 -2.94 7.06
N ASP A 87 12.38 -1.97 7.35
CA ASP A 87 11.92 -0.61 7.64
C ASP A 87 11.48 0.05 6.34
N VAL A 88 10.30 0.64 6.37
CA VAL A 88 9.79 1.48 5.29
C VAL A 88 10.35 2.87 5.51
N SER A 89 11.18 3.31 4.58
CA SER A 89 11.63 4.71 4.51
C SER A 89 10.45 5.66 4.28
N ALA A 90 10.67 6.95 4.55
CA ALA A 90 9.65 7.96 4.29
C ALA A 90 9.21 7.94 2.82
N ILE A 91 7.90 8.03 2.60
CA ILE A 91 7.30 8.18 1.28
C ILE A 91 6.70 9.58 1.18
N PHE A 92 6.98 10.27 0.07
CA PHE A 92 6.36 11.54 -0.26
C PHE A 92 5.76 11.47 -1.67
N THR A 93 4.62 12.10 -1.89
CA THR A 93 4.10 12.32 -3.24
C THR A 93 3.78 13.79 -3.44
N LYS A 94 4.26 14.35 -4.56
CA LYS A 94 4.01 15.74 -4.90
C LYS A 94 2.58 15.94 -5.42
N GLU A 95 2.19 15.15 -6.41
CA GLU A 95 0.92 15.29 -7.14
C GLU A 95 -0.14 14.24 -6.74
N GLY A 96 0.23 13.27 -5.91
CA GLY A 96 -0.62 12.15 -5.52
C GLY A 96 -0.16 10.82 -6.14
N VAL A 97 -0.52 9.71 -5.48
CA VAL A 97 -0.16 8.36 -5.93
C VAL A 97 -1.23 7.35 -5.53
N SER A 98 -1.51 6.39 -6.42
CA SER A 98 -2.32 5.21 -6.14
C SER A 98 -1.44 3.97 -6.16
N ILE A 99 -1.49 3.16 -5.10
CA ILE A 99 -0.60 2.02 -4.89
C ILE A 99 -1.43 0.78 -4.55
N LEU A 100 -1.21 -0.32 -5.27
CA LEU A 100 -1.63 -1.65 -4.84
C LEU A 100 -0.59 -2.19 -3.84
N MET A 101 -1.06 -2.59 -2.66
CA MET A 101 -0.25 -3.24 -1.63
C MET A 101 -0.78 -4.65 -1.40
N ILE A 102 0.09 -5.65 -1.56
CA ILE A 102 -0.21 -7.05 -1.28
C ILE A 102 0.64 -7.49 -0.09
N TYR A 103 -0.03 -7.93 0.97
CA TYR A 103 0.59 -8.47 2.15
C TYR A 103 0.58 -9.99 2.07
N ASP A 104 1.74 -10.59 2.23
CA ASP A 104 1.85 -12.04 2.39
C ASP A 104 1.40 -12.44 3.80
N ALA A 105 1.01 -13.71 3.97
CA ALA A 105 0.76 -14.23 5.31
C ALA A 105 2.07 -14.26 6.10
N VAL A 106 2.02 -13.85 7.37
CA VAL A 106 3.16 -13.95 8.28
C VAL A 106 3.32 -15.42 8.65
N SER A 107 4.42 -16.04 8.24
CA SER A 107 4.80 -17.36 8.76
C SER A 107 5.17 -17.20 10.23
N GLY A 108 4.48 -17.94 11.11
CA GLY A 108 4.85 -18.07 12.52
C GLY A 108 6.12 -18.90 12.72
#